data_AF-A0A7W6ZN87-F1
#
_entry.id   AF-A0A7W6ZN87-F1
#
_cell.length_a   1.000
_cell.length_b   1.000
_cell.length_c   1.000
_cell.angle_alpha   90.00
_cell.angle_beta   90.00
_cell.angle_gamma   90.00
#
_symmetry.space_group_name_H-M   'P 1'
#
loop_
_entity.id
_entity.type
_entity.pdbx_description
1 polymer ?
#
loop_
_entity_poly.entity_id
_entity_poly.type
_entity_poly.pdbx_seq_one_letter_code
_entity_poly.pdbx_strand_id
1 'polypeptide(L)'
;MGHPAIDVQGSPRDIAKRLNAQGTPGPRGAKWRDTAIRGYVSRGTGILNNTTYIGRVVWNRRQYRKNPETERRVARGNKESDWVLNDDHQALRIIDDALWARVKERQKEIGELFSYTTTNRLNGAHRPSYMLSGILECAECGGPYAIMAKDRYGCTNHKKHLPIDGLGGACCSNQKTILRQDIEDRVLSCLAPAFFGMRLFDDVARQVRQNLAAAVKNEPDPRQRLADELKAIEREQRQNIEQISDCKAEGRPRLAALDDMLDQLEERRARP
;
A
#
# COMPACT_ATOMS: atom_id res chain seq x y z
N MET A 1 1.12 -55.93 -9.83
CA MET A 1 1.70 -55.44 -8.56
C MET A 1 0.90 -54.21 -8.16
N GLY A 2 0.08 -54.33 -7.11
CA GLY A 2 -0.86 -53.27 -6.72
C GLY A 2 -0.10 -52.03 -6.26
N HIS A 3 -0.35 -50.89 -6.90
CA HIS A 3 0.02 -49.61 -6.33
C HIS A 3 -0.68 -49.49 -4.97
N PRO A 4 0.05 -49.31 -3.86
CA PRO A 4 -0.60 -49.08 -2.58
C PRO A 4 -1.46 -47.82 -2.75
N ALA A 5 -2.76 -47.98 -2.55
CA ALA A 5 -3.68 -46.87 -2.48
C ALA A 5 -3.12 -45.91 -1.44
N ILE A 6 -2.64 -44.75 -1.89
CA ILE A 6 -2.20 -43.67 -1.02
C ILE A 6 -3.49 -43.10 -0.40
N ASP A 7 -4.01 -43.80 0.62
CA ASP A 7 -5.06 -43.32 1.50
C ASP A 7 -4.43 -42.29 2.44
N VAL A 8 -4.13 -41.10 1.92
CA VAL A 8 -3.75 -39.98 2.77
C VAL A 8 -5.03 -39.43 3.38
N GLN A 9 -5.47 -40.08 4.46
CA GLN A 9 -6.31 -39.46 5.46
C GLN A 9 -5.49 -38.36 6.14
N GLY A 10 -5.78 -37.10 5.82
CA GLY A 10 -5.13 -35.96 6.44
C GLY A 10 -5.43 -34.66 5.71
N SER A 11 -5.68 -33.59 6.46
CA SER A 11 -5.84 -32.26 5.88
C SER A 11 -4.49 -31.77 5.30
N PRO A 12 -4.47 -30.76 4.39
CA PRO A 12 -3.23 -30.14 3.94
C PRO A 12 -2.33 -29.64 5.08
N ARG A 13 -2.91 -29.30 6.24
CA ARG A 13 -2.17 -28.94 7.46
C ARG A 13 -1.44 -30.15 8.05
N ASP A 14 -2.10 -31.31 8.10
CA ASP A 14 -1.51 -32.53 8.66
C ASP A 14 -0.39 -33.06 7.75
N ILE A 15 -0.58 -32.97 6.44
CA ILE A 15 0.45 -33.30 5.46
C ILE A 15 1.68 -32.40 5.66
N ALA A 16 1.49 -31.07 5.77
CA ALA A 16 2.59 -30.15 5.99
C ALA A 16 3.34 -30.43 7.32
N LYS A 17 2.60 -30.71 8.40
CA LYS A 17 3.19 -31.12 9.69
C LYS A 17 4.05 -32.37 9.56
N ARG A 18 3.51 -33.41 8.91
CA ARG A 18 4.20 -34.68 8.72
C ARG A 18 5.47 -34.52 7.90
N LEU A 19 5.42 -33.79 6.78
CA LEU A 19 6.59 -33.53 5.94
C LEU A 19 7.68 -32.76 6.69
N ASN A 20 7.28 -31.78 7.50
CA ASN A 20 8.20 -31.05 8.36
C ASN A 20 8.83 -31.93 9.44
N ALA A 21 8.06 -32.81 10.08
CA ALA A 21 8.55 -33.75 11.09
C ALA A 21 9.54 -34.77 10.50
N GLN A 22 9.38 -35.12 9.22
CA GLN A 22 10.29 -36.00 8.47
C GLN A 22 11.57 -35.29 7.99
N GLY A 23 11.69 -33.97 8.19
CA GLY A 23 12.83 -33.20 7.69
C GLY A 23 12.83 -32.98 6.16
N THR A 24 11.72 -33.26 5.48
CA THR A 24 11.62 -33.10 4.02
C THR A 24 11.64 -31.62 3.66
N PRO A 25 12.59 -31.14 2.84
CA PRO A 25 12.64 -29.74 2.44
C PRO A 25 11.41 -29.39 1.60
N GLY A 26 10.79 -28.26 1.90
CA GLY A 26 9.69 -27.72 1.11
C GLY A 26 10.18 -26.89 -0.08
N PRO A 27 9.24 -26.30 -0.84
CA PRO A 27 9.57 -25.52 -2.02
C PRO A 27 10.60 -24.41 -1.72
N ARG A 28 11.67 -24.35 -2.53
CA ARG A 28 12.82 -23.43 -2.34
C ARG A 28 13.59 -23.62 -1.02
N GLY A 29 13.56 -24.82 -0.45
CA GLY A 29 14.24 -25.15 0.82
C GLY A 29 13.52 -24.67 2.08
N ALA A 30 12.36 -24.01 1.95
CA ALA A 30 11.57 -23.56 3.09
C ALA A 30 10.83 -24.71 3.77
N LYS A 31 10.39 -24.54 5.02
CA LYS A 31 9.51 -25.49 5.71
C LYS A 31 8.15 -25.56 5.01
N TRP A 32 7.52 -26.74 5.04
CA TRP A 32 6.20 -26.97 4.47
C TRP A 32 5.12 -26.13 5.16
N ARG A 33 4.25 -25.53 4.34
CA ARG A 33 3.02 -24.85 4.77
C ARG A 33 1.83 -25.45 4.05
N ASP A 34 0.69 -25.52 4.73
CA ASP A 34 -0.56 -26.04 4.17
C ASP A 34 -1.00 -25.27 2.91
N THR A 35 -0.70 -23.97 2.85
CA THR A 35 -0.98 -23.12 1.69
C THR A 35 -0.18 -23.49 0.45
N ALA A 36 1.02 -24.09 0.59
CA ALA A 36 1.77 -24.60 -0.56
C ALA A 36 1.14 -25.87 -1.14
N ILE A 37 0.51 -26.69 -0.29
CA ILE A 37 -0.14 -27.93 -0.68
C ILE A 37 -1.53 -27.64 -1.28
N ARG A 38 -2.42 -27.02 -0.49
CA ARG A 38 -3.79 -26.68 -0.93
C ARG A 38 -3.80 -25.63 -2.04
N GLY A 39 -2.94 -24.63 -1.91
CA GLY A 39 -2.87 -23.52 -2.84
C GLY A 39 -4.17 -22.74 -3.01
N TYR A 40 -4.33 -22.12 -4.18
CA TYR A 40 -5.50 -21.33 -4.52
C TYR A 40 -6.11 -21.86 -5.82
N VAL A 41 -7.27 -22.52 -5.68
CA VAL A 41 -7.91 -23.29 -6.76
C VAL A 41 -8.16 -22.42 -7.99
N SER A 42 -8.76 -21.25 -7.83
CA SER A 42 -9.06 -20.34 -8.96
C SER A 42 -7.83 -19.67 -9.58
N ARG A 43 -6.65 -19.74 -8.95
CA ARG A 43 -5.38 -19.33 -9.58
C ARG A 43 -4.59 -20.51 -10.14
N GLY A 44 -5.04 -21.74 -9.90
CA GLY A 44 -4.31 -22.95 -10.28
C GLY A 44 -2.93 -23.04 -9.62
N THR A 45 -2.78 -22.52 -8.39
CA THR A 45 -1.50 -22.54 -7.65
C THR A 45 -1.50 -23.59 -6.55
N GLY A 46 -0.31 -24.02 -6.13
CA GLY A 46 -0.12 -25.05 -5.13
C GLY A 46 -0.13 -26.47 -5.72
N ILE A 47 0.36 -27.42 -4.95
CA ILE A 47 0.62 -28.79 -5.42
C ILE A 47 -0.66 -29.45 -5.93
N LEU A 48 -1.76 -29.34 -5.18
CA LEU A 48 -3.02 -29.98 -5.57
C LEU A 48 -3.68 -29.36 -6.82
N ASN A 49 -3.20 -28.22 -7.33
CA ASN A 49 -3.78 -27.52 -8.47
C ASN A 49 -2.82 -27.44 -9.67
N ASN A 50 -1.70 -28.15 -9.63
CA ASN A 50 -0.75 -28.17 -10.72
C ASN A 50 -1.19 -29.15 -11.82
N THR A 51 -1.70 -28.61 -12.93
CA THR A 51 -2.19 -29.39 -14.07
C THR A 51 -1.08 -30.11 -14.83
N THR A 52 0.20 -29.74 -14.64
CA THR A 52 1.29 -30.46 -15.31
C THR A 52 1.38 -31.91 -14.85
N TYR A 53 0.86 -32.23 -13.66
CA TYR A 53 0.86 -33.60 -13.13
C TYR A 53 -0.04 -34.57 -13.93
N ILE A 54 -0.97 -34.04 -14.72
CA ILE A 54 -1.77 -34.80 -15.69
C ILE A 54 -1.30 -34.56 -17.14
N GLY A 55 -0.09 -34.02 -17.34
CA GLY A 55 0.44 -33.70 -18.67
C GLY A 55 -0.16 -32.46 -19.34
N ARG A 56 -0.94 -31.65 -18.60
CA ARG A 56 -1.59 -30.44 -19.12
C ARG A 56 -0.86 -29.16 -18.68
N VAL A 57 -0.28 -28.46 -19.64
CA VAL A 57 0.34 -27.16 -19.44
C VAL A 57 -0.66 -26.07 -19.79
N VAL A 58 -0.89 -25.14 -18.85
CA VAL A 58 -1.80 -24.01 -19.06
C VAL A 58 -1.03 -22.71 -18.94
N TRP A 59 -1.02 -21.95 -20.02
CA TRP A 59 -0.38 -20.65 -20.11
C TRP A 59 -1.41 -19.52 -20.11
N ASN A 60 -0.91 -18.29 -19.93
CA ASN A 60 -1.70 -17.06 -19.97
C ASN A 60 -2.84 -16.97 -18.93
N ARG A 61 -2.71 -17.64 -17.76
CA ARG A 61 -3.72 -17.54 -16.67
C ARG A 61 -3.85 -16.13 -16.07
N ARG A 62 -2.78 -15.33 -16.14
CA ARG A 62 -2.71 -14.01 -15.50
C ARG A 62 -1.79 -13.07 -16.25
N GLN A 63 -2.13 -11.80 -16.19
CA GLN A 63 -1.29 -10.70 -16.65
C GLN A 63 -0.96 -9.77 -15.49
N TYR A 64 0.20 -9.13 -15.55
CA TYR A 64 0.62 -8.12 -14.57
C TYR A 64 0.43 -6.75 -15.19
N ARG A 65 -0.39 -5.90 -14.56
CA ARG A 65 -0.61 -4.52 -15.00
C ARG A 65 -0.21 -3.55 -13.90
N LYS A 66 0.40 -2.41 -14.24
CA LYS A 66 0.67 -1.33 -13.30
C LYS A 66 -0.68 -0.71 -12.90
N ASN A 67 -0.94 -0.62 -11.60
CA ASN A 67 -2.09 0.12 -11.10
C ASN A 67 -1.75 1.63 -11.23
N PRO A 68 -2.59 2.44 -11.90
CA PRO A 68 -2.30 3.86 -12.11
C PRO A 68 -2.27 4.67 -10.80
N GLU A 69 -3.05 4.29 -9.78
CA GLU A 69 -3.15 5.05 -8.52
C GLU A 69 -2.02 4.70 -7.54
N THR A 70 -1.68 3.41 -7.45
CA THR A 70 -0.69 2.94 -6.46
C THR A 70 0.70 2.74 -7.05
N GLU A 71 0.82 2.89 -8.37
CA GLU A 71 2.01 2.58 -9.18
C GLU A 71 2.57 1.15 -9.06
N ARG A 72 1.90 0.28 -8.30
CA ARG A 72 2.34 -1.10 -8.07
C ARG A 72 1.87 -2.01 -9.19
N ARG A 73 2.69 -3.00 -9.55
CA ARG A 73 2.28 -4.09 -10.45
C ARG A 73 1.30 -5.03 -9.73
N VAL A 74 0.09 -5.16 -10.25
CA VAL A 74 -0.96 -6.03 -9.72
C VAL A 74 -1.25 -7.15 -10.71
N ALA A 75 -1.37 -8.38 -10.20
CA ALA A 75 -1.78 -9.53 -10.99
C ALA A 75 -3.29 -9.50 -11.23
N ARG A 76 -3.72 -9.60 -12.49
CA ARG A 76 -5.12 -9.77 -12.89
C ARG A 76 -5.27 -11.13 -13.58
N GLY A 77 -6.31 -11.88 -13.21
CA GLY A 77 -6.66 -13.12 -13.89
C GLY A 77 -7.18 -12.82 -15.30
N ASN A 78 -6.75 -13.61 -16.29
CA ASN A 78 -7.30 -13.54 -17.63
C ASN A 78 -8.54 -14.44 -17.72
N LYS A 79 -9.43 -14.17 -18.69
CA LYS A 79 -10.57 -15.04 -18.96
C LYS A 79 -10.07 -16.42 -19.41
N GLU A 80 -10.82 -17.46 -19.08
CA GLU A 80 -10.46 -18.84 -19.45
C GLU A 80 -10.38 -19.03 -20.97
N SER A 81 -11.18 -18.27 -21.75
CA SER A 81 -11.10 -18.22 -23.22
C SER A 81 -9.73 -17.80 -23.75
N ASP A 82 -8.99 -17.03 -22.98
CA ASP A 82 -7.67 -16.50 -23.36
C ASP A 82 -6.54 -17.42 -22.89
N TRP A 83 -6.86 -18.50 -22.18
CA TRP A 83 -5.88 -19.45 -21.69
C TRP A 83 -5.42 -20.35 -22.82
N VAL A 84 -4.12 -20.54 -22.92
CA VAL A 84 -3.54 -21.47 -23.89
C VAL A 84 -3.35 -22.81 -23.18
N LEU A 85 -4.09 -23.82 -23.63
CA LEU A 85 -4.06 -25.19 -23.11
C LEU A 85 -3.21 -26.05 -24.05
N ASN A 86 -2.26 -26.80 -23.48
CA ASN A 86 -1.47 -27.78 -24.21
C ASN A 86 -1.44 -29.10 -23.42
N ASP A 87 -2.02 -30.14 -24.01
CA ASP A 87 -2.24 -31.45 -23.37
C ASP A 87 -1.23 -32.51 -23.82
N ASP A 88 -0.27 -32.15 -24.67
CA ASP A 88 0.65 -33.09 -25.30
C ASP A 88 1.86 -33.45 -24.42
N HIS A 89 1.92 -32.93 -23.19
CA HIS A 89 3.10 -33.07 -22.31
C HIS A 89 3.03 -34.33 -21.45
N GLN A 90 2.86 -35.50 -22.07
CA GLN A 90 2.77 -36.78 -21.37
C GLN A 90 4.01 -37.10 -20.53
N ALA A 91 5.19 -36.60 -20.91
CA ALA A 91 6.42 -36.74 -20.14
C ALA A 91 6.38 -36.07 -18.75
N LEU A 92 5.46 -35.12 -18.53
CA LEU A 92 5.26 -34.45 -17.23
C LEU A 92 4.23 -35.14 -16.35
N ARG A 93 3.51 -36.13 -16.88
CA ARG A 93 2.44 -36.83 -16.19
C ARG A 93 3.01 -37.69 -15.06
N ILE A 94 2.49 -37.48 -13.85
CA ILE A 94 2.84 -38.26 -12.66
C ILE A 94 1.62 -38.91 -11.99
N ILE A 95 0.40 -38.51 -12.38
CA ILE A 95 -0.85 -39.08 -11.88
C ILE A 95 -1.85 -39.33 -13.03
N ASP A 96 -2.78 -40.24 -12.81
CA ASP A 96 -3.87 -40.51 -13.73
C ASP A 96 -5.01 -39.47 -13.63
N ASP A 97 -5.85 -39.40 -14.67
CA ASP A 97 -6.95 -38.42 -14.75
C ASP A 97 -8.08 -38.74 -13.77
N ALA A 98 -8.27 -40.02 -13.43
CA ALA A 98 -9.32 -40.45 -12.51
C ALA A 98 -9.03 -39.99 -11.08
N LEU A 99 -7.79 -40.10 -10.63
CA LEU A 99 -7.29 -39.61 -9.35
C LEU A 99 -7.37 -38.08 -9.30
N TRP A 100 -6.97 -37.41 -10.39
CA TRP A 100 -7.11 -35.96 -10.48
C TRP A 100 -8.58 -35.52 -10.33
N ALA A 101 -9.49 -36.16 -11.06
CA ALA A 101 -10.93 -35.88 -10.99
C ALA A 101 -11.47 -36.07 -9.57
N ARG A 102 -11.12 -37.19 -8.90
CA ARG A 102 -11.49 -37.44 -7.50
C ARG A 102 -10.99 -36.36 -6.54
N VAL A 103 -9.76 -35.89 -6.71
CA VAL A 103 -9.21 -34.80 -5.89
C VAL A 103 -9.96 -33.50 -6.14
N LYS A 104 -10.32 -33.19 -7.39
CA LYS A 104 -11.10 -31.99 -7.73
C LYS A 104 -12.51 -32.03 -7.17
N GLU A 105 -13.17 -33.18 -7.21
CA GLU A 105 -14.48 -33.34 -6.60
C GLU A 105 -14.41 -33.12 -5.09
N ARG A 106 -13.45 -33.75 -4.40
CA ARG A 106 -13.24 -33.52 -2.97
C ARG A 106 -12.92 -32.06 -2.64
N GLN A 107 -12.17 -31.36 -3.48
CA GLN A 107 -11.91 -29.92 -3.30
C GLN A 107 -13.18 -29.08 -3.46
N LYS A 108 -14.08 -29.47 -4.37
CA LYS A 108 -15.36 -28.81 -4.60
C LYS A 108 -16.31 -29.04 -3.43
N GLU A 109 -16.50 -30.27 -2.97
CA GLU A 109 -17.31 -30.63 -1.80
C GLU A 109 -16.86 -29.83 -0.57
N ILE A 110 -15.55 -29.86 -0.26
CA ILE A 110 -14.97 -29.08 0.84
C ILE A 110 -15.19 -27.58 0.60
N GLY A 111 -15.03 -27.09 -0.63
CA GLY A 111 -15.27 -25.69 -0.98
C GLY A 111 -16.70 -25.24 -0.69
N GLU A 112 -17.68 -26.05 -1.07
CA GLU A 112 -19.11 -25.80 -0.81
C GLU A 112 -19.39 -25.81 0.69
N LEU A 113 -18.79 -26.75 1.42
CA LEU A 113 -18.85 -26.85 2.89
C LEU A 113 -18.21 -25.66 3.64
N PHE A 114 -17.41 -24.81 2.99
CA PHE A 114 -16.84 -23.61 3.63
C PHE A 114 -17.35 -22.31 2.99
N SER A 115 -18.04 -22.40 1.86
CA SER A 115 -18.68 -21.28 1.17
C SER A 115 -19.85 -20.71 1.99
N TYR A 116 -20.63 -21.58 2.65
CA TYR A 116 -21.77 -21.15 3.46
C TYR A 116 -21.38 -20.32 4.70
N THR A 117 -20.13 -20.45 5.19
CA THR A 117 -19.60 -19.65 6.30
C THR A 117 -19.17 -18.23 5.90
N THR A 118 -19.11 -17.92 4.60
CA THR A 118 -18.77 -16.58 4.10
C THR A 118 -20.03 -15.93 3.53
N THR A 119 -20.85 -15.34 4.39
CA THR A 119 -22.17 -14.77 4.06
C THR A 119 -22.14 -13.56 3.11
N ASN A 120 -20.96 -13.07 2.71
CA ASN A 120 -20.87 -11.94 1.79
C ASN A 120 -19.70 -12.08 0.80
N ARG A 121 -20.02 -12.23 -0.49
CA ARG A 121 -19.04 -12.26 -1.60
C ARG A 121 -18.24 -10.96 -1.73
N LEU A 122 -18.77 -9.83 -1.25
CA LEU A 122 -18.08 -8.53 -1.23
C LEU A 122 -16.97 -8.46 -0.18
N ASN A 123 -17.01 -9.29 0.87
CA ASN A 123 -15.96 -9.34 1.90
C ASN A 123 -14.61 -9.84 1.34
N GLY A 124 -14.61 -10.54 0.20
CA GLY A 124 -13.37 -10.98 -0.46
C GLY A 124 -12.55 -9.81 -1.03
N ALA A 125 -13.20 -8.70 -1.38
CA ALA A 125 -12.55 -7.48 -1.85
C ALA A 125 -12.08 -6.58 -0.69
N HIS A 126 -12.76 -6.65 0.46
CA HIS A 126 -12.45 -5.92 1.68
C HIS A 126 -11.82 -6.83 2.72
N ARG A 127 -10.68 -7.46 2.44
CA ARG A 127 -9.89 -7.99 3.57
C ARG A 127 -9.47 -6.77 4.39
N PRO A 128 -10.02 -6.53 5.59
CA PRO A 128 -9.75 -5.28 6.28
C PRO A 128 -8.25 -5.25 6.60
N SER A 129 -7.57 -4.22 6.10
CA SER A 129 -6.21 -3.94 6.52
C SER A 129 -6.30 -3.23 7.86
N TYR A 130 -6.14 -3.97 8.94
CA TYR A 130 -6.08 -3.40 10.28
C TYR A 130 -4.75 -2.67 10.51
N MET A 131 -4.74 -1.71 11.43
CA MET A 131 -3.64 -0.76 11.63
C MET A 131 -2.29 -1.46 11.86
N LEU A 132 -2.29 -2.54 12.64
CA LEU A 132 -1.08 -3.27 13.01
C LEU A 132 -0.80 -4.51 12.14
N SER A 133 -1.53 -4.65 11.03
CA SER A 133 -1.31 -5.73 10.06
C SER A 133 0.11 -5.67 9.49
N GLY A 134 0.89 -6.73 9.71
CA GLY A 134 2.25 -6.84 9.19
C GLY A 134 3.34 -6.16 10.04
N ILE A 135 2.97 -5.58 11.19
CA ILE A 135 3.91 -4.92 12.11
C ILE A 135 4.19 -5.80 13.33
N LEU A 136 3.17 -6.53 13.81
CA LEU A 136 3.27 -7.30 15.05
C LEU A 136 4.07 -8.59 14.88
N GLU A 137 4.95 -8.86 15.84
CA GLU A 137 5.80 -10.04 15.89
C GLU A 137 5.67 -10.79 17.22
N CYS A 138 5.89 -12.09 17.17
CA CYS A 138 5.88 -12.98 18.32
C CYS A 138 7.20 -12.90 19.07
N ALA A 139 7.18 -12.49 20.34
CA ALA A 139 8.39 -12.44 21.16
C ALA A 139 9.13 -13.79 21.28
N GLU A 140 8.39 -14.91 21.27
CA GLU A 140 9.01 -16.24 21.38
C GLU A 140 9.74 -16.69 20.10
N CYS A 141 9.12 -16.54 18.92
CA CYS A 141 9.64 -17.14 17.69
C CYS A 141 10.03 -16.13 16.60
N GLY A 142 9.90 -14.83 16.85
CA GLY A 142 10.05 -13.76 15.85
C GLY A 142 9.03 -13.83 14.71
N GLY A 143 8.05 -14.73 14.79
CA GLY A 143 7.08 -14.95 13.72
C GLY A 143 6.00 -13.88 13.68
N PRO A 144 5.39 -13.63 12.51
CA PRO A 144 4.39 -12.58 12.39
C PRO A 144 3.09 -12.94 13.11
N TYR A 145 2.47 -11.92 13.70
CA TYR A 145 1.10 -11.96 14.19
C TYR A 145 0.13 -11.59 13.05
N ALA A 146 -1.00 -12.30 12.99
CA ALA A 146 -2.08 -11.98 12.08
C ALA A 146 -3.42 -12.18 12.77
N ILE A 147 -4.49 -11.64 12.17
CA ILE A 147 -5.85 -11.90 12.64
C ILE A 147 -6.19 -13.36 12.38
N MET A 148 -6.33 -14.14 13.46
CA MET A 148 -6.53 -15.60 13.41
C MET A 148 -7.94 -16.04 13.80
N ALA A 149 -8.72 -15.16 14.43
CA ALA A 149 -10.13 -15.30 14.77
C ALA A 149 -10.79 -13.91 14.73
N LYS A 150 -12.10 -13.81 14.99
CA LYS A 150 -12.84 -12.55 15.01
C LYS A 150 -12.12 -11.53 15.92
N ASP A 151 -11.59 -10.47 15.29
CA ASP A 151 -10.84 -9.38 15.94
C ASP A 151 -9.72 -9.81 16.89
N ARG A 152 -9.03 -10.94 16.62
CA ARG A 152 -7.94 -11.43 17.48
C ARG A 152 -6.65 -11.68 16.73
N TYR A 153 -5.58 -11.01 17.15
CA TYR A 153 -4.22 -11.30 16.70
C TYR A 153 -3.65 -12.52 17.42
N GLY A 154 -2.85 -13.31 16.69
CA GLY A 154 -2.10 -14.42 17.25
C GLY A 154 -0.93 -14.84 16.37
N CYS A 155 -0.01 -15.60 16.95
CA CYS A 155 1.18 -16.11 16.25
C CYS A 155 0.79 -17.06 15.11
N THR A 156 1.14 -16.67 13.88
CA THR A 156 0.84 -17.48 12.69
C THR A 156 1.64 -18.78 12.66
N ASN A 157 2.91 -18.73 13.07
CA ASN A 157 3.81 -19.88 13.13
C ASN A 157 3.30 -20.94 14.12
N HIS A 158 2.83 -20.51 15.30
CA HIS A 158 2.20 -21.40 16.28
C HIS A 158 0.96 -22.08 15.68
N LYS A 159 0.00 -21.31 15.16
CA LYS A 159 -1.24 -21.86 14.57
C LYS A 159 -0.95 -22.83 13.41
N LYS A 160 0.13 -22.62 12.66
CA LYS A 160 0.54 -23.51 11.56
C LYS A 160 1.47 -24.65 11.98
N HIS A 161 1.90 -24.71 13.25
CA HIS A 161 2.93 -25.64 13.75
C HIS A 161 4.15 -25.66 12.84
N LEU A 162 4.66 -24.46 12.55
CA LEU A 162 5.87 -24.32 11.75
C LEU A 162 7.09 -24.57 12.65
N PRO A 163 8.00 -25.49 12.28
CA PRO A 163 9.31 -25.60 12.93
C PRO A 163 10.11 -24.31 12.70
N ILE A 164 10.73 -23.78 13.76
CA ILE A 164 11.51 -22.54 13.71
C ILE A 164 12.96 -22.85 14.08
N ASP A 165 13.89 -22.51 13.19
CA ASP A 165 15.31 -22.81 13.40
C ASP A 165 15.88 -22.07 14.62
N GLY A 166 15.43 -20.83 14.86
CA GLY A 166 15.75 -20.07 16.09
C GLY A 166 15.23 -20.69 17.40
N LEU A 167 14.35 -21.69 17.31
CA LEU A 167 13.89 -22.51 18.44
C LEU A 167 14.45 -23.95 18.37
N GLY A 168 15.59 -24.16 17.70
CA GLY A 168 16.20 -25.49 17.56
C GLY A 168 15.35 -26.45 16.72
N GLY A 169 14.51 -25.94 15.82
CA GLY A 169 13.56 -26.73 15.05
C GLY A 169 12.26 -27.07 15.78
N ALA A 170 12.06 -26.57 17.01
CA ALA A 170 10.79 -26.71 17.72
C ALA A 170 9.70 -25.80 17.10
N CYS A 171 8.44 -26.16 17.37
CA CYS A 171 7.30 -25.28 17.07
C CYS A 171 7.14 -24.24 18.17
N CYS A 172 6.78 -23.01 17.80
CA CYS A 172 6.44 -21.95 18.75
C CYS A 172 5.31 -22.41 19.70
N SER A 173 5.50 -22.24 21.01
CA SER A 173 4.55 -22.64 22.05
C SER A 173 3.52 -21.56 22.39
N ASN A 174 3.75 -20.31 21.94
CA ASN A 174 2.89 -19.16 22.21
C ASN A 174 1.47 -19.32 21.63
N GLN A 175 0.56 -19.70 22.52
CA GLN A 175 -0.88 -19.80 22.28
C GLN A 175 -1.64 -18.49 22.59
N LYS A 176 -0.95 -17.46 23.10
CA LYS A 176 -1.62 -16.23 23.51
C LYS A 176 -2.16 -15.49 22.29
N THR A 177 -3.41 -15.06 22.42
CA THR A 177 -4.07 -14.20 21.44
C THR A 177 -4.56 -12.93 22.13
N ILE A 178 -4.53 -11.81 21.42
CA ILE A 178 -4.92 -10.50 21.93
C ILE A 178 -6.02 -9.91 21.06
N LEU A 179 -7.00 -9.24 21.69
CA LEU A 179 -8.01 -8.51 20.94
C LEU A 179 -7.36 -7.37 20.17
N ARG A 180 -7.85 -7.14 18.96
CA ARG A 180 -7.35 -6.10 18.06
C ARG A 180 -7.45 -4.72 18.70
N GLN A 181 -8.60 -4.40 19.30
CA GLN A 181 -8.84 -3.11 19.95
C GLN A 181 -7.84 -2.90 21.10
N ASP A 182 -7.72 -3.85 22.02
CA ASP A 182 -6.80 -3.75 23.16
C ASP A 182 -5.35 -3.43 22.75
N ILE A 183 -4.83 -4.08 21.70
CA ILE A 183 -3.46 -3.83 21.24
C ILE A 183 -3.34 -2.52 20.45
N GLU A 184 -4.34 -2.18 19.63
CA GLU A 184 -4.36 -0.93 18.88
C GLU A 184 -4.44 0.28 19.83
N ASP A 185 -5.31 0.23 20.84
CA ASP A 185 -5.45 1.26 21.86
C ASP A 185 -4.19 1.40 22.71
N ARG A 186 -3.55 0.28 23.07
CA ARG A 186 -2.26 0.30 23.79
C ARG A 186 -1.15 0.93 22.95
N VAL A 187 -1.09 0.67 21.65
CA VAL A 187 -0.10 1.29 20.77
C VAL A 187 -0.38 2.79 20.60
N LEU A 188 -1.64 3.18 20.36
CA LEU A 188 -2.03 4.58 20.16
C LEU A 188 -1.83 5.43 21.43
N SER A 189 -2.14 4.87 22.61
CA SER A 189 -1.91 5.55 23.89
C SER A 189 -0.43 5.79 24.20
N CYS A 190 0.48 4.94 23.68
CA CYS A 190 1.91 5.18 23.77
C CYS A 190 2.43 6.14 22.69
N LEU A 191 1.74 6.22 21.54
CA LEU A 191 2.14 7.06 20.42
C LEU A 191 2.09 8.54 20.78
N ALA A 192 0.99 9.01 21.39
CA ALA A 192 0.82 10.42 21.73
C ALA A 192 1.96 10.95 22.65
N PRO A 193 2.27 10.32 23.81
CA PRO A 193 3.40 10.72 24.64
C PRO A 193 4.76 10.65 23.91
N ALA A 194 4.97 9.64 23.06
CA ALA A 194 6.22 9.53 22.29
C ALA A 194 6.37 10.65 21.26
N PHE A 195 5.29 11.08 20.62
CA PHE A 195 5.27 12.25 19.73
C PHE A 195 5.57 13.55 20.47
N PHE A 196 5.10 13.70 21.71
CA PHE A 196 5.41 14.87 22.53
C PHE A 196 6.82 14.84 23.14
N GLY A 197 7.40 13.65 23.36
CA GLY A 197 8.76 13.47 23.89
C GLY A 197 9.87 13.55 22.85
N MET A 198 9.58 13.24 21.57
CA MET A 198 10.47 13.53 20.45
C MET A 198 10.38 15.03 20.17
N ARG A 199 11.51 15.72 20.23
CA ARG A 199 11.74 17.17 20.06
C ARG A 199 11.20 17.80 18.76
N LEU A 200 10.33 17.11 18.01
CA LEU A 200 9.53 17.61 16.90
C LEU A 200 8.83 18.93 17.24
N PHE A 201 8.25 19.06 18.44
CA PHE A 201 7.67 20.33 18.85
C PHE A 201 8.71 21.43 19.00
N ASP A 202 9.87 21.14 19.59
CA ASP A 202 10.95 22.12 19.71
C ASP A 202 11.52 22.52 18.35
N ASP A 203 11.66 21.57 17.44
CA ASP A 203 12.20 21.77 16.09
C ASP A 203 11.22 22.56 15.22
N VAL A 204 9.93 22.20 15.25
CA VAL A 204 8.86 22.95 14.57
C VAL A 204 8.74 24.34 15.17
N ALA A 205 8.72 24.49 16.50
CA ALA A 205 8.66 25.79 17.14
C ALA A 205 9.89 26.64 16.83
N ARG A 206 11.09 26.04 16.75
CA ARG A 206 12.31 26.73 16.33
C ARG A 206 12.20 27.20 14.88
N GLN A 207 11.75 26.34 13.97
CA GLN A 207 11.61 26.69 12.56
C GLN A 207 10.56 27.79 12.34
N VAL A 208 9.41 27.70 13.03
CA VAL A 208 8.37 28.74 12.99
C VAL A 208 8.92 30.06 13.49
N ARG A 209 9.64 30.09 14.63
CA ARG A 209 10.28 31.30 15.15
C ARG A 209 11.32 31.88 14.18
N GLN A 210 12.13 31.02 13.55
CA GLN A 210 13.10 31.45 12.54
C GLN A 210 12.42 32.06 11.31
N ASN A 211 11.36 31.43 10.82
CA ASN A 211 10.61 31.91 9.66
C ASN A 211 9.89 33.22 9.99
N LEU A 212 9.32 33.36 11.19
CA LEU A 212 8.68 34.59 11.64
C LEU A 212 9.71 35.72 11.78
N ALA A 213 10.87 35.44 12.38
CA ALA A 213 11.95 36.42 12.51
C ALA A 213 12.54 36.82 11.15
N ALA A 214 12.64 35.88 10.20
CA ALA A 214 13.05 36.15 8.84
C ALA A 214 12.00 36.97 8.08
N ALA A 215 10.70 36.69 8.27
CA ALA A 215 9.62 37.47 7.68
C ALA A 215 9.63 38.93 8.19
N VAL A 216 9.83 39.14 9.50
CA VAL A 216 9.96 40.48 10.09
C VAL A 216 11.23 41.19 9.61
N LYS A 217 12.36 40.49 9.44
CA LYS A 217 13.59 41.09 8.90
C LYS A 217 13.52 41.40 7.41
N ASN A 218 12.78 40.61 6.64
CA ASN A 218 12.60 40.78 5.20
C ASN A 218 11.38 41.63 4.86
N GLU A 219 10.66 42.13 5.86
CA GLU A 219 9.62 43.13 5.65
C GLU A 219 10.33 44.40 5.18
N PRO A 220 10.13 44.84 3.92
CA PRO A 220 10.79 46.03 3.42
C PRO A 220 10.40 47.20 4.31
N ASP A 221 11.39 47.99 4.76
CA ASP A 221 11.15 49.15 5.61
C ASP A 221 9.99 49.96 5.03
N PRO A 222 8.86 50.09 5.73
CA PRO A 222 7.69 50.80 5.23
C PRO A 222 8.05 52.18 4.71
N ARG A 223 9.07 52.83 5.29
CA ARG A 223 9.58 54.14 4.84
C ARG A 223 10.31 54.05 3.50
N GLN A 224 11.11 53.01 3.26
CA GLN A 224 11.79 52.82 1.98
C GLN A 224 10.79 52.51 0.87
N ARG A 225 9.80 51.65 1.14
CA ARG A 225 8.75 51.33 0.18
C ARG A 225 7.95 52.58 -0.22
N LEU A 226 7.51 53.37 0.77
CA LEU A 226 6.81 54.63 0.51
C LEU A 226 7.69 55.65 -0.23
N ALA A 227 8.99 55.72 0.09
CA ALA A 227 9.93 56.58 -0.61
C ALA A 227 10.14 56.17 -2.08
N ASP A 228 10.18 54.87 -2.38
CA ASP A 228 10.31 54.37 -3.75
C ASP A 228 9.02 54.55 -4.56
N GLU A 229 7.85 54.36 -3.93
CA GLU A 229 6.54 54.65 -4.52
C GLU A 229 6.41 56.15 -4.85
N LEU A 230 6.82 57.05 -3.95
CA LEU A 230 6.87 58.49 -4.20
C LEU A 230 7.79 58.84 -5.39
N LYS A 231 9.00 58.26 -5.45
CA LYS A 231 9.93 58.49 -6.57
C LYS A 231 9.41 57.95 -7.90
N ALA A 232 8.59 56.90 -7.89
CA ALA A 232 7.96 56.38 -9.10
C ALA A 232 6.88 57.34 -9.59
N ILE A 233 6.00 57.81 -8.69
CA ILE A 233 4.95 58.79 -9.00
C ILE A 233 5.55 60.10 -9.51
N GLU A 234 6.63 60.60 -8.89
CA GLU A 234 7.33 61.82 -9.34
C GLU A 234 8.00 61.67 -10.72
N ARG A 235 8.35 60.46 -11.13
CA ARG A 235 8.88 60.20 -12.48
C ARG A 235 7.76 60.17 -13.51
N GLU A 236 6.65 59.53 -13.19
CA GLU A 236 5.46 59.47 -14.03
C GLU A 236 4.86 60.87 -14.26
N GLN A 237 4.75 61.69 -13.21
CA GLN A 237 4.33 63.08 -13.33
C GLN A 237 5.23 63.90 -14.26
N ARG A 238 6.56 63.74 -14.15
CA ARG A 238 7.51 64.43 -15.05
C ARG A 238 7.33 64.02 -16.50
N GLN A 239 7.16 62.72 -16.77
CA GLN A 239 6.93 62.22 -18.12
C GLN A 239 5.63 62.75 -18.72
N ASN A 240 4.54 62.80 -17.93
CA ASN A 240 3.28 63.37 -18.40
C ASN A 240 3.39 64.86 -18.69
N ILE A 241 4.09 65.64 -17.83
CA ILE A 241 4.34 67.07 -18.05
C ILE A 241 5.18 67.31 -19.31
N GLU A 242 6.19 66.48 -19.56
CA GLU A 242 7.02 66.52 -20.78
C GLU A 242 6.17 66.24 -22.02
N GLN A 243 5.36 65.17 -22.02
CA GLN A 243 4.45 64.83 -23.12
C GLN A 243 3.42 65.94 -23.41
N ILE A 244 2.89 66.60 -22.37
CA ILE A 244 1.97 67.75 -22.53
C ILE A 244 2.71 68.94 -23.15
N SER A 245 3.95 69.18 -22.73
CA SER A 245 4.77 70.27 -23.24
C SER A 245 5.15 70.06 -24.71
N ASP A 246 5.48 68.82 -25.09
CA ASP A 246 5.78 68.41 -26.46
C ASP A 246 4.53 68.53 -27.36
N CYS A 247 3.36 68.06 -26.90
CA CYS A 247 2.10 68.21 -27.64
C CYS A 247 1.78 69.69 -27.92
N LYS A 248 2.08 70.58 -26.96
CA LYS A 248 1.90 72.04 -27.11
C LYS A 248 2.91 72.63 -28.11
N ALA A 249 4.16 72.17 -28.12
CA ALA A 249 5.18 72.61 -29.06
C ALA A 249 4.88 72.16 -30.51
N GLU A 250 4.26 71.00 -30.69
CA GLU A 250 3.84 70.46 -31.99
C GLU A 250 2.51 71.02 -32.52
N GLY A 251 1.86 71.93 -31.78
CA GLY A 251 0.59 72.55 -32.19
C GLY A 251 -0.62 71.60 -32.19
N ARG A 252 -0.50 70.45 -31.52
CA ARG A 252 -1.57 69.45 -31.42
C ARG A 252 -2.55 69.81 -30.29
N PRO A 253 -3.86 69.51 -30.44
CA PRO A 253 -4.83 69.78 -29.39
C PRO A 253 -4.49 68.99 -28.12
N ARG A 254 -4.58 69.67 -26.97
CA ARG A 254 -4.33 69.10 -25.64
C ARG A 254 -5.27 67.91 -25.39
N LEU A 255 -4.71 66.75 -25.04
CA LEU A 255 -5.47 65.53 -24.78
C LEU A 255 -6.04 65.55 -23.36
N ALA A 256 -7.37 65.54 -23.21
CA ALA A 256 -8.05 65.53 -21.91
C ALA A 256 -7.62 64.35 -21.01
N ALA A 257 -7.28 63.20 -21.62
CA ALA A 257 -6.79 62.02 -20.91
C ALA A 257 -5.47 62.27 -20.13
N LEU A 258 -4.63 63.22 -20.56
CA LEU A 258 -3.39 63.54 -19.84
C LEU A 258 -3.65 64.42 -18.60
N ASP A 259 -4.67 65.26 -18.65
CA ASP A 259 -5.11 66.06 -17.50
C ASP A 259 -5.77 65.13 -16.46
N ASP A 260 -6.63 64.19 -16.89
CA ASP A 260 -7.24 63.17 -16.01
C ASP A 260 -6.17 62.28 -15.32
N MET A 261 -5.08 61.95 -16.02
CA MET A 261 -3.97 61.17 -15.46
C MET A 261 -3.15 61.97 -14.43
N LEU A 262 -2.99 63.28 -14.61
CA LEU A 262 -2.31 64.14 -13.64
C LEU A 262 -3.13 64.29 -12.35
N ASP A 263 -4.44 64.52 -12.48
CA ASP A 263 -5.35 64.64 -11.34
C ASP A 263 -5.38 63.36 -10.50
N GLN A 264 -5.44 62.18 -11.16
CA GLN A 264 -5.38 60.88 -10.48
C GLN A 264 -4.05 60.64 -9.75
N LEU A 265 -2.92 61.15 -10.28
CA LEU A 265 -1.62 61.03 -9.63
C LEU A 265 -1.49 61.98 -8.43
N GLU A 266 -2.08 63.18 -8.50
CA GLU A 266 -2.14 64.13 -7.38
C GLU A 266 -3.01 63.59 -6.23
N GLU A 267 -4.17 63.00 -6.53
CA GLU A 267 -5.01 62.33 -5.53
C GLU A 267 -4.29 61.17 -4.84
N ARG A 268 -3.53 60.37 -5.60
CA ARG A 268 -2.73 59.27 -5.06
C ARG A 268 -1.59 59.75 -4.17
N ARG A 269 -1.01 60.91 -4.45
CA ARG A 269 0.05 61.53 -3.63
C ARG A 269 -0.51 62.16 -2.34
N ALA A 270 -1.74 62.66 -2.37
CA ALA A 270 -2.40 63.27 -1.21
C ALA A 270 -2.96 62.26 -0.19
N ARG A 271 -2.96 60.97 -0.53
CA ARG A 271 -3.41 59.89 0.37
C ARG A 271 -2.27 59.54 1.34
N PRO A 272 -2.49 59.64 2.67
CA PRO A 272 -1.46 59.36 3.68
C PRO A 272 -1.06 57.87 3.76
#